data_AF-A0A970RLV8-F1
#
_entry.id   AF-A0A970RLV8-F1
#
_cell.length_a   1.000
_cell.length_b   1.000
_cell.length_c   1.000
_cell.angle_alpha   90.00
_cell.angle_beta   90.00
_cell.angle_gamma   90.00
#
_symmetry.space_group_name_H-M   'P 1'
#
loop_
_entity.id
_entity.type
_entity.pdbx_description
1 polymer ?
#
loop_
_entity_poly.entity_id
_entity_poly.type
_entity_poly.pdbx_seq_one_letter_code
_entity_poly.pdbx_strand_id
1 'polypeptide(L)'
;MRKTVLIIIGMLLLFMPSLFSGHLSLYVAPWAASPSLVDSTGTHAQLGISYAAAPRLELEAFMVMRLTPDPFSHMKAALAISLPLATDLFMHDGKAPLYYNAYATLGYMMTVKGAPSHTLFLRLTPLSLGGPYYGTRERSLVFALLYDLTNKAFSLSCNLFMFDYYFK
;
A
#
# COMPACT_ATOMS: atom_id res chain seq x y z
N MET A 1 -32.84 10.34 1.85
CA MET A 1 -31.43 10.02 1.53
C MET A 1 -30.44 10.46 2.59
N ARG A 2 -30.36 11.74 2.97
CA ARG A 2 -29.35 12.24 3.95
C ARG A 2 -29.39 11.58 5.34
N LYS A 3 -30.59 11.26 5.86
CA LYS A 3 -30.77 10.57 7.16
C LYS A 3 -30.34 9.11 7.13
N THR A 4 -30.60 8.40 6.02
CA THR A 4 -30.20 7.00 5.83
C THR A 4 -28.67 6.87 5.78
N VAL A 5 -27.99 7.80 5.10
CA VAL A 5 -26.52 7.85 5.07
C VAL A 5 -25.94 8.09 6.47
N LEU A 6 -26.51 9.00 7.24
CA LEU A 6 -26.09 9.26 8.63
C LEU A 6 -26.32 8.06 9.55
N ILE A 7 -27.40 7.31 9.36
CA ILE A 7 -27.68 6.08 10.13
C ILE A 7 -26.69 4.98 9.75
N ILE A 8 -26.38 4.82 8.46
CA ILE A 8 -25.39 3.84 7.99
C ILE A 8 -23.99 4.20 8.54
N ILE A 9 -23.59 5.48 8.47
CA ILE A 9 -22.34 5.97 9.05
C ILE A 9 -22.34 5.78 10.58
N GLY A 10 -23.44 6.09 11.26
CA GLY A 10 -23.58 5.90 12.71
C GLY A 10 -23.50 4.43 13.12
N MET A 11 -24.14 3.53 12.37
CA MET A 11 -24.04 2.08 12.58
C MET A 11 -22.61 1.60 12.31
N LEU A 12 -21.98 2.02 11.21
CA LEU A 12 -20.58 1.71 10.91
C LEU A 12 -19.66 2.12 12.07
N LEU A 13 -19.81 3.35 12.60
CA LEU A 13 -19.04 3.87 13.73
C LEU A 13 -19.31 3.10 15.04
N LEU A 14 -20.53 2.64 15.28
CA LEU A 14 -20.89 1.83 16.46
C LEU A 14 -20.34 0.39 16.40
N PHE A 15 -20.05 -0.15 15.20
CA PHE A 15 -19.36 -1.43 15.01
C PHE A 15 -17.83 -1.28 14.92
N MET A 16 -17.28 -0.06 14.95
CA MET A 16 -15.82 0.17 14.94
C MET A 16 -15.04 -0.09 16.24
N PRO A 17 -15.60 -0.16 17.47
CA PRO A 17 -14.75 -0.39 18.64
C PRO A 17 -14.06 -1.76 18.65
N SER A 18 -14.58 -2.77 17.90
CA SER A 18 -13.89 -4.05 17.69
C SER A 18 -12.85 -4.03 16.56
N LEU A 19 -12.82 -2.97 15.74
CA LEU A 19 -11.80 -2.76 14.70
C LEU A 19 -10.52 -2.12 15.24
N PHE A 20 -10.50 -1.63 16.48
CA PHE A 20 -9.36 -0.94 17.11
C PHE A 20 -8.21 -1.88 17.57
N SER A 21 -8.26 -3.17 17.23
CA SER A 21 -7.11 -4.08 17.42
C SER A 21 -6.15 -4.09 16.23
N GLY A 22 -6.39 -3.27 15.20
CA GLY A 22 -5.54 -3.21 14.03
C GLY A 22 -4.22 -2.48 14.29
N HIS A 23 -3.23 -2.78 13.46
CA HIS A 23 -1.89 -2.20 13.58
C HIS A 23 -1.62 -1.22 12.45
N LEU A 24 -1.25 0.02 12.80
CA LEU A 24 -0.87 1.06 11.85
C LEU A 24 0.64 1.06 11.62
N SER A 25 1.07 1.23 10.38
CA SER A 25 2.46 1.49 10.02
C SER A 25 2.60 2.70 9.12
N LEU A 26 3.80 3.30 9.14
CA LEU A 26 4.33 4.15 8.09
C LEU A 26 5.34 3.34 7.29
N TYR A 27 5.40 3.51 5.97
CA TYR A 27 6.41 2.85 5.15
C TYR A 27 6.99 3.75 4.07
N VAL A 28 8.22 3.44 3.69
CA VAL A 28 8.97 4.14 2.63
C VAL A 28 9.63 3.14 1.68
N ALA A 29 9.69 3.49 0.40
CA ALA A 29 10.39 2.72 -0.62
C ALA A 29 10.91 3.63 -1.74
N PRO A 30 11.97 3.24 -2.47
CA PRO A 30 12.17 3.73 -3.82
C PRO A 30 10.98 3.32 -4.70
N TRP A 31 10.73 4.09 -5.76
CA TRP A 31 9.74 3.72 -6.77
C TRP A 31 10.35 3.78 -8.17
N ALA A 32 10.16 2.71 -8.94
CA ALA A 32 10.50 2.68 -10.35
C ALA A 32 9.45 1.89 -11.13
N ALA A 33 9.11 2.37 -12.32
CA ALA A 33 8.26 1.65 -13.28
C ALA A 33 8.81 1.86 -14.69
N SER A 34 8.31 1.09 -15.66
CA SER A 34 8.74 1.27 -17.05
C SER A 34 8.40 2.68 -17.58
N PRO A 35 9.20 3.21 -18.53
CA PRO A 35 9.03 4.57 -19.08
C PRO A 35 7.65 4.87 -19.71
N SER A 36 6.87 3.82 -20.05
CA SER A 36 5.54 3.94 -20.63
C SER A 36 4.47 4.50 -19.68
N LEU A 37 4.73 4.55 -18.37
CA LEU A 37 3.73 4.93 -17.34
C LEU A 37 4.28 5.91 -16.29
N VAL A 38 5.60 5.95 -16.15
CA VAL A 38 6.31 6.90 -15.30
C VAL A 38 7.31 7.61 -16.19
N ASP A 39 7.35 8.94 -16.10
CA ASP A 39 8.40 9.71 -16.75
C ASP A 39 9.75 9.25 -16.18
N SER A 40 10.52 8.57 -17.03
CA SER A 40 11.81 7.96 -16.72
C SER A 40 12.88 8.97 -16.31
N THR A 41 12.61 10.27 -16.48
CA THR A 41 13.53 11.33 -16.11
C THR A 41 13.38 11.68 -14.62
N GLY A 42 13.98 10.86 -13.75
CA GLY A 42 14.08 11.19 -12.33
C GLY A 42 14.05 10.03 -11.35
N THR A 43 14.53 10.29 -10.14
CA THR A 43 14.38 9.38 -8.99
C THR A 43 13.02 9.60 -8.35
N HIS A 44 12.30 8.51 -8.08
CA HIS A 44 11.00 8.55 -7.42
C HIS A 44 11.05 7.78 -6.11
N ALA A 45 10.25 8.22 -5.15
CA ALA A 45 10.05 7.54 -3.88
C ALA A 45 8.56 7.33 -3.62
N GLN A 46 8.27 6.34 -2.79
CA GLN A 46 6.97 6.03 -2.26
C GLN A 46 6.99 6.25 -0.74
N LEU A 47 5.99 6.97 -0.24
CA LEU A 47 5.72 7.13 1.19
C LEU A 47 4.27 6.78 1.45
N GLY A 48 4.01 5.89 2.40
CA GLY A 48 2.66 5.41 2.66
C GLY A 48 2.41 5.04 4.10
N ILE A 49 1.14 4.76 4.38
CA ILE A 49 0.67 4.16 5.61
C ILE A 49 0.02 2.82 5.28
N SER A 50 0.13 1.87 6.21
CA SER A 50 -0.63 0.61 6.14
C SER A 50 -1.39 0.37 7.43
N TYR A 51 -2.56 -0.24 7.35
CA TYR A 51 -3.40 -0.58 8.48
C TYR A 51 -3.82 -2.04 8.38
N ALA A 52 -3.34 -2.88 9.30
CA ALA A 52 -3.77 -4.27 9.43
C ALA A 52 -5.17 -4.32 10.05
N ALA A 53 -6.21 -4.19 9.22
CA ALA A 53 -7.60 -4.14 9.65
C ALA A 53 -8.15 -5.49 10.14
N ALA A 54 -7.56 -6.60 9.71
CA ALA A 54 -7.87 -7.95 10.17
C ALA A 54 -6.63 -8.86 10.05
N PRO A 55 -6.61 -10.05 10.67
CA PRO A 55 -5.46 -10.97 10.59
C PRO A 55 -5.02 -11.28 9.15
N ARG A 56 -5.91 -11.22 8.18
CA ARG A 56 -5.60 -11.44 6.76
C ARG A 56 -5.92 -10.27 5.85
N LEU A 57 -6.05 -9.06 6.39
CA LEU A 57 -6.40 -7.88 5.62
C LEU A 57 -5.57 -6.68 6.04
N GLU A 58 -4.82 -6.14 5.10
CA GLU A 58 -4.10 -4.88 5.24
C GLU A 58 -4.61 -3.87 4.22
N LEU A 59 -4.90 -2.66 4.68
CA LEU A 59 -5.27 -1.53 3.84
C LEU A 59 -4.07 -0.60 3.71
N GLU A 60 -3.81 -0.09 2.52
CA GLU A 60 -2.68 0.81 2.28
C GLU A 60 -3.14 2.09 1.59
N ALA A 61 -2.52 3.20 1.98
CA ALA A 61 -2.64 4.48 1.30
C ALA A 61 -1.23 5.07 1.15
N PHE A 62 -0.86 5.48 -0.07
CA PHE A 62 0.48 5.98 -0.32
C PHE A 62 0.54 7.03 -1.41
N MET A 63 1.63 7.79 -1.40
CA MET A 63 1.99 8.70 -2.46
C MET A 63 3.28 8.24 -3.13
N VAL A 64 3.33 8.40 -4.45
CA VAL A 64 4.55 8.30 -5.24
C VAL A 64 4.92 9.69 -5.70
N MET A 65 6.18 10.05 -5.52
CA MET A 65 6.66 11.41 -5.71
C MET A 65 8.03 11.44 -6.37
N ARG A 66 8.20 12.38 -7.30
CA ARG A 66 9.52 12.68 -7.88
C ARG A 66 10.38 13.42 -6.86
N LEU A 67 11.62 12.98 -6.71
CA LEU A 67 12.64 13.64 -5.88
C LEU A 67 13.66 14.41 -6.70
N THR A 68 13.96 13.97 -7.93
CA THR A 68 14.89 14.63 -8.84
C THR A 68 14.37 14.54 -10.29
N PRO A 69 14.74 15.45 -11.21
CA PRO A 69 15.48 16.70 -10.96
C PRO A 69 14.61 17.80 -10.33
N ASP A 70 13.28 17.74 -10.47
CA ASP A 70 12.34 18.72 -9.95
C ASP A 70 11.46 18.08 -8.85
N PRO A 71 11.78 18.28 -7.56
CA PRO A 71 11.08 17.64 -6.45
C PRO A 71 9.59 17.98 -6.43
N PHE A 72 8.75 16.97 -6.17
CA PHE A 72 7.29 17.10 -6.04
C PHE A 72 6.58 17.69 -7.29
N SER A 73 7.26 17.76 -8.43
CA SER A 73 6.64 18.20 -9.70
C SER A 73 5.63 17.19 -10.22
N HIS A 74 5.88 15.90 -9.96
CA HIS A 74 4.97 14.80 -10.26
C HIS A 74 4.61 14.04 -8.98
N MET A 75 3.32 13.90 -8.74
CA MET A 75 2.78 13.20 -7.58
C MET A 75 1.62 12.31 -7.99
N LYS A 76 1.64 11.07 -7.51
CA LYS A 76 0.52 10.13 -7.60
C LYS A 76 0.09 9.75 -6.18
N ALA A 77 -1.20 9.50 -6.00
CA ALA A 77 -1.76 8.95 -4.76
C ALA A 77 -2.41 7.61 -5.07
N ALA A 78 -2.35 6.68 -4.13
CA ALA A 78 -2.85 5.34 -4.31
C ALA A 78 -3.52 4.80 -3.05
N LEU A 79 -4.47 3.90 -3.28
CA LEU A 79 -5.13 3.09 -2.27
C LEU A 79 -5.00 1.62 -2.68
N ALA A 80 -4.77 0.74 -1.71
CA ALA A 80 -4.63 -0.67 -1.98
C ALA A 80 -5.16 -1.56 -0.86
N ILE A 81 -5.46 -2.79 -1.22
CA ILE A 81 -5.84 -3.88 -0.32
C ILE A 81 -4.79 -4.97 -0.50
N SER A 82 -4.22 -5.40 0.61
CA SER A 82 -3.15 -6.39 0.70
C SER A 82 -3.59 -7.58 1.52
N LEU A 83 -3.39 -8.77 0.97
CA LEU A 83 -3.68 -10.05 1.61
C LEU A 83 -2.35 -10.78 1.84
N PRO A 84 -2.03 -11.19 3.08
CA PRO A 84 -0.92 -12.08 3.31
C PRO A 84 -1.25 -13.49 2.79
N LEU A 85 -0.23 -14.20 2.31
CA LEU A 85 -0.38 -15.51 1.67
C LEU A 85 0.16 -16.66 2.52
N ALA A 86 1.10 -16.39 3.45
CA ALA A 86 1.75 -17.43 4.24
C ALA A 86 1.22 -17.52 5.68
N THR A 87 1.06 -16.37 6.36
CA THR A 87 0.60 -16.30 7.76
C THR A 87 -0.32 -15.10 7.99
N ASP A 88 -1.07 -15.13 9.08
CA ASP A 88 -1.80 -13.97 9.58
C ASP A 88 -0.83 -12.85 10.01
N LEU A 89 -1.25 -11.59 9.84
CA LEU A 89 -0.51 -10.37 10.18
C LEU A 89 -0.33 -10.21 11.68
N PHE A 90 -1.34 -10.58 12.45
CA PHE A 90 -1.34 -10.52 13.91
C PHE A 90 -2.30 -11.56 14.47
N MET A 91 -2.00 -12.05 15.68
CA MET A 91 -2.82 -13.02 16.40
C MET A 91 -3.54 -12.32 17.56
N HIS A 92 -4.81 -12.68 17.79
CA HIS A 92 -5.62 -12.06 18.86
C HIS A 92 -5.23 -12.54 20.27
N ASP A 93 -4.52 -13.67 20.37
CA ASP A 93 -4.08 -14.28 21.62
C ASP A 93 -2.68 -13.82 22.07
N GLY A 94 -2.12 -12.81 21.41
CA GLY A 94 -0.80 -12.25 21.74
C GLY A 94 0.38 -13.15 21.34
N LYS A 95 0.14 -14.26 20.63
CA LYS A 95 1.22 -15.09 20.09
C LYS A 95 1.91 -14.39 18.92
N ALA A 96 3.20 -14.67 18.80
CA ALA A 96 3.98 -14.22 17.65
C ALA A 96 3.52 -14.96 16.38
N PRO A 97 3.09 -14.23 15.32
CA PRO A 97 2.91 -14.83 14.00
C PRO A 97 4.27 -15.25 13.39
N LEU A 98 4.27 -15.92 12.24
CA LEU A 98 5.53 -16.23 11.56
C LEU A 98 6.29 -14.94 11.21
N TYR A 99 7.62 -14.98 11.36
CA TYR A 99 8.48 -13.84 11.05
C TYR A 99 8.53 -13.52 9.55
N TYR A 100 8.19 -14.44 8.67
CA TYR A 100 8.18 -14.21 7.23
C TYR A 100 6.78 -14.34 6.65
N ASN A 101 6.51 -13.61 5.56
CA ASN A 101 5.25 -13.66 4.84
C ASN A 101 5.44 -13.36 3.35
N ALA A 102 4.38 -13.59 2.58
CA ALA A 102 4.23 -13.15 1.20
C ALA A 102 2.91 -12.39 1.07
N TYR A 103 2.78 -11.49 0.09
CA TYR A 103 1.57 -10.69 -0.10
C TYR A 103 1.11 -10.66 -1.55
N ALA A 104 -0.21 -10.64 -1.71
CA ALA A 104 -0.88 -10.19 -2.93
C ALA A 104 -1.63 -8.90 -2.63
N THR A 105 -1.37 -7.87 -3.42
CA THR A 105 -1.97 -6.54 -3.27
C THR A 105 -2.69 -6.15 -4.55
N LEU A 106 -3.92 -5.68 -4.43
CA LEU A 106 -4.65 -5.02 -5.52
C LEU A 106 -4.88 -3.57 -5.14
N GLY A 107 -4.64 -2.65 -6.06
CA GLY A 107 -4.86 -1.25 -5.79
C GLY A 107 -5.12 -0.39 -7.01
N TYR A 108 -5.38 0.87 -6.72
CA TYR A 108 -5.64 1.92 -7.68
C TYR A 108 -4.78 3.14 -7.34
N MET A 109 -4.23 3.76 -8.36
CA MET A 109 -3.35 4.91 -8.27
C MET A 109 -3.80 5.98 -9.27
N MET A 110 -3.78 7.24 -8.87
CA MET A 110 -4.12 8.37 -9.73
C MET A 110 -3.07 9.48 -9.63
N THR A 111 -2.87 10.22 -10.72
CA THR A 111 -2.05 11.43 -10.67
C THR A 111 -2.79 12.54 -9.92
N VAL A 112 -2.12 13.14 -8.94
CA VAL A 112 -2.58 14.32 -8.20
C VAL A 112 -1.91 15.59 -8.75
N LYS A 113 -0.68 15.47 -9.25
CA LYS A 113 0.06 16.57 -9.88
C LYS A 113 0.91 16.04 -11.04
N GLY A 114 0.82 16.72 -12.20
CA GLY A 114 1.45 16.31 -13.46
C GLY A 114 0.41 15.82 -14.49
N ALA A 115 0.86 15.01 -15.46
CA ALA A 115 -0.02 14.47 -16.50
C ALA A 115 -1.10 13.53 -15.91
N PRO A 116 -2.40 13.74 -16.22
CA PRO A 116 -3.47 12.87 -15.75
C PRO A 116 -3.24 11.42 -16.13
N SER A 117 -3.38 10.52 -15.16
CA SER A 117 -3.28 9.07 -15.37
C SER A 117 -4.00 8.36 -14.23
N HIS A 118 -4.66 7.27 -14.59
CA HIS A 118 -5.41 6.40 -13.68
C HIS A 118 -4.89 4.97 -13.87
N THR A 119 -4.36 4.37 -12.83
CA THR A 119 -3.63 3.10 -12.92
C THR A 119 -4.23 2.08 -11.96
N LEU A 120 -4.64 0.93 -12.49
CA LEU A 120 -4.88 -0.25 -11.67
C LEU A 120 -3.57 -1.01 -11.52
N PHE A 121 -3.33 -1.58 -10.34
CA PHE A 121 -2.14 -2.38 -10.12
C PHE A 121 -2.39 -3.63 -9.31
N LEU A 122 -1.70 -4.69 -9.72
CA LEU A 122 -1.55 -5.92 -8.95
C LEU A 122 -0.09 -6.02 -8.54
N ARG A 123 0.16 -6.22 -7.26
CA ARG A 123 1.50 -6.28 -6.69
C ARG A 123 1.69 -7.56 -5.90
N LEU A 124 2.80 -8.23 -6.14
CA LEU A 124 3.23 -9.44 -5.45
C LEU A 124 4.51 -9.13 -4.68
N THR A 125 4.48 -9.47 -3.39
CA THR A 125 5.63 -9.40 -2.49
C THR A 125 5.95 -10.83 -2.07
N PRO A 126 6.90 -11.50 -2.71
CA PRO A 126 7.19 -12.91 -2.44
C PRO A 126 7.84 -13.11 -1.06
N LEU A 127 8.54 -12.09 -0.56
CA LEU A 127 9.20 -12.14 0.73
C LEU A 127 8.96 -10.86 1.51
N SER A 128 8.52 -11.03 2.74
CA SER A 128 8.48 -9.99 3.74
C SER A 128 8.95 -10.56 5.07
N LEU A 129 9.71 -9.78 5.82
CA LEU A 129 10.33 -10.18 7.09
C LEU A 129 9.90 -9.21 8.18
N GLY A 130 9.44 -9.72 9.32
CA GLY A 130 8.85 -8.94 10.39
C GLY A 130 7.32 -8.83 10.27
N GLY A 131 6.76 -7.77 10.86
CA GLY A 131 5.32 -7.57 10.94
C GLY A 131 4.92 -6.77 12.18
N PRO A 132 3.62 -6.59 12.41
CA PRO A 132 3.10 -5.78 13.51
C PRO A 132 3.66 -6.15 14.89
N TYR A 133 3.73 -7.45 15.19
CA TYR A 133 4.27 -7.97 16.44
C TYR A 133 5.75 -7.56 16.67
N TYR A 134 6.53 -7.47 15.59
CA TYR A 134 7.97 -7.17 15.63
C TYR A 134 8.28 -5.67 15.54
N GLY A 135 7.28 -4.82 15.34
CA GLY A 135 7.42 -3.36 15.24
C GLY A 135 7.99 -2.85 13.92
N THR A 136 8.63 -3.71 13.12
CA THR A 136 9.17 -3.37 11.80
C THR A 136 8.88 -4.49 10.82
N ARG A 137 8.82 -4.13 9.54
CA ARG A 137 8.71 -5.10 8.45
C ARG A 137 9.50 -4.63 7.24
N GLU A 138 10.27 -5.53 6.66
CA GLU A 138 10.83 -5.38 5.31
C GLU A 138 9.94 -6.11 4.32
N ARG A 139 9.71 -5.52 3.14
CA ARG A 139 9.09 -6.16 1.99
C ARG A 139 10.09 -6.15 0.85
N SER A 140 10.56 -7.33 0.47
CA SER A 140 11.65 -7.49 -0.50
C SER A 140 11.08 -8.00 -1.83
N LEU A 141 11.71 -7.58 -2.94
CA LEU A 141 11.34 -8.02 -4.30
C LEU A 141 9.87 -7.75 -4.64
N VAL A 142 9.42 -6.52 -4.43
CA VAL A 142 8.04 -6.11 -4.67
C VAL A 142 7.83 -5.89 -6.16
N PHE A 143 7.13 -6.82 -6.81
CA PHE A 143 6.79 -6.73 -8.24
C PHE A 143 5.37 -6.21 -8.42
N ALA A 144 5.15 -5.28 -9.33
CA ALA A 144 3.81 -4.84 -9.68
C ALA A 144 3.58 -4.83 -11.19
N LEU A 145 2.43 -5.37 -11.59
CA LEU A 145 1.84 -5.16 -12.91
C LEU A 145 0.91 -3.95 -12.82
N LEU A 146 1.15 -2.97 -13.67
CA LEU A 146 0.43 -1.70 -13.73
C LEU A 146 -0.34 -1.65 -15.05
N TYR A 147 -1.59 -1.22 -15.01
CA TYR A 147 -2.40 -0.97 -16.20
C TYR A 147 -2.91 0.48 -16.19
N ASP A 148 -2.42 1.29 -17.13
CA ASP A 148 -2.87 2.67 -17.32
C ASP A 148 -4.20 2.69 -18.07
N LEU A 149 -5.26 3.11 -17.38
CA LEU A 149 -6.59 3.28 -17.95
C LEU A 149 -6.64 4.47 -18.93
N THR A 150 -5.76 5.46 -18.77
CA THR A 150 -5.71 6.65 -19.64
C THR A 150 -5.04 6.32 -20.97
N ASN A 151 -3.87 5.67 -20.92
CA ASN A 151 -3.07 5.36 -22.11
C ASN A 151 -3.30 3.94 -22.65
N LYS A 152 -4.11 3.11 -21.96
CA LYS A 152 -4.39 1.71 -22.30
C LYS A 152 -3.12 0.87 -22.46
N ALA A 153 -2.17 1.07 -21.55
CA ALA A 153 -0.84 0.47 -21.62
C ALA A 153 -0.51 -0.30 -20.33
N PHE A 154 0.22 -1.40 -20.49
CA PHE A 154 0.80 -2.14 -19.37
C PHE A 154 2.20 -1.64 -19.04
N SER A 155 2.56 -1.78 -17.77
CA SER A 155 3.91 -1.51 -17.26
C SER A 155 4.22 -2.46 -16.12
N LEU A 156 5.51 -2.61 -15.86
CA LEU A 156 6.03 -3.34 -14.72
C LEU A 156 6.78 -2.38 -13.80
N SER A 157 6.62 -2.60 -12.50
CA SER A 157 7.39 -1.97 -11.45
C SER A 157 8.07 -3.03 -10.60
N CYS A 158 9.29 -2.73 -10.16
CA CYS A 158 10.05 -3.58 -9.27
C CYS A 158 10.73 -2.68 -8.22
N ASN A 159 10.38 -2.88 -6.95
CA ASN A 159 11.05 -2.25 -5.83
C ASN A 159 11.80 -3.32 -5.06
N LEU A 160 13.11 -3.16 -4.91
CA LEU A 160 13.94 -4.15 -4.20
C LEU A 160 13.60 -4.21 -2.71
N PHE A 161 13.35 -3.05 -2.10
CA PHE A 161 13.11 -2.92 -0.67
C PHE A 161 12.00 -1.92 -0.39
N MET A 162 11.17 -2.24 0.59
CA MET A 162 10.22 -1.33 1.22
C MET A 162 10.22 -1.61 2.72
N PHE A 163 10.26 -0.56 3.53
CA PHE A 163 10.38 -0.69 4.98
C PHE A 163 9.17 -0.08 5.67
N ASP A 164 8.48 -0.89 6.48
CA ASP A 164 7.40 -0.48 7.36
C ASP A 164 7.90 -0.32 8.80
N TYR A 165 7.41 0.72 9.47
CA TYR A 165 7.54 0.96 10.91
C TYR A 165 6.15 1.00 11.54
N TYR A 166 5.87 0.07 12.45
CA TYR A 166 4.59 -0.02 13.14
C TYR A 166 4.55 0.84 14.39
N PHE A 167 3.43 1.53 14.58
CA PHE A 167 3.13 2.25 15.81
C PHE A 167 2.65 1.25 16.88
N LYS A 168 3.10 1.45 18.12
CA LYS A 168 2.69 0.67 19.29
C LYS A 168 1.62 1.41 20.09
#